data_AF-A0A3D5BAH7-F1
#
_entry.id   AF-A0A3D5BAH7-F1
#
_cell.length_a   1.000
_cell.length_b   1.000
_cell.length_c   1.000
_cell.angle_alpha   90.00
_cell.angle_beta   90.00
_cell.angle_gamma   90.00
#
_symmetry.space_group_name_H-M   'P 1'
#
loop_
_entity.id
_entity.type
_entity.pdbx_description
1 polymer ?
#
loop_
_entity_poly.entity_id
_entity_poly.type
_entity_poly.pdbx_seq_one_letter_code
_entity_poly.pdbx_strand_id
1 'polypeptide(L)'
;MKKVLLMLPFLAALVACATNPNGTKMKASDEETKLEVYNRAMFNFNYQVDKMVLKPVAKGYKAITTQGIRNRVTNFFNNLEEPAYAINNLLQGKIKNSGQSVARFAVNSTLGLLGTFDVAEGWGLEKKKNSFDATMAMYCTPDGPFFVMPIIGPSTP
;
A
#
# COMPACT_ATOMS: atom_id res chain seq x y z
N MET A 1 27.88 16.86 41.81
CA MET A 1 26.65 17.62 42.12
C MET A 1 26.35 18.76 41.13
N LYS A 2 27.34 19.50 40.60
CA LYS A 2 27.12 20.59 39.62
C LYS A 2 26.48 20.18 38.27
N LYS A 3 26.69 18.94 37.79
CA LYS A 3 26.08 18.45 36.53
C LYS A 3 24.57 18.18 36.62
N VAL A 4 24.06 17.88 37.83
CA VAL A 4 22.62 17.61 38.07
C VAL A 4 21.84 18.93 38.12
N LEU A 5 22.45 20.00 38.64
CA LEU A 5 21.82 21.31 38.76
C LEU A 5 21.66 22.04 37.41
N LEU A 6 22.50 21.73 36.42
CA LEU A 6 22.42 22.27 35.05
C LEU A 6 21.45 21.50 34.12
N MET A 7 21.04 20.29 34.49
CA MET A 7 20.09 19.46 33.73
C MET A 7 18.62 19.80 34.03
N LEU A 8 18.34 20.36 35.22
CA LEU A 8 16.99 20.68 35.67
C LEU A 8 16.24 21.74 34.81
N PRO A 9 16.85 22.85 34.37
CA PRO A 9 16.16 23.82 33.52
C PRO A 9 15.93 23.29 32.10
N PHE A 10 16.78 22.38 31.61
CA PHE A 10 16.63 21.77 30.28
C PHE A 10 15.45 20.79 30.23
N LEU A 11 15.23 20.04 31.32
CA LEU A 11 14.09 19.13 31.45
C LEU A 11 12.76 19.88 31.60
N ALA A 12 12.75 21.05 32.26
CA ALA A 12 11.56 21.90 32.37
C ALA A 12 11.19 22.57 31.02
N ALA A 13 12.18 22.95 30.20
CA ALA A 13 11.94 23.52 28.87
C ALA A 13 11.33 22.50 27.88
N LEU A 14 11.66 21.21 28.03
CA LEU A 14 11.06 20.13 27.24
C LEU A 14 9.59 19.87 27.57
N VAL A 15 9.15 20.12 28.82
CA VAL A 15 7.75 19.94 29.23
C VAL A 15 6.86 21.12 28.79
N ALA A 16 7.42 22.33 28.73
CA ALA A 16 6.69 23.53 28.33
C ALA A 16 6.21 23.49 26.87
N CYS A 17 6.96 22.83 25.97
CA CYS A 17 6.60 22.68 24.56
C CYS A 17 5.48 21.65 24.31
N ALA A 18 5.08 20.86 25.32
CA ALA A 18 3.98 19.89 25.20
C ALA A 18 2.62 20.46 25.64
N THR A 19 2.60 21.61 26.32
CA THR A 19 1.35 22.25 26.78
C THR A 19 0.82 23.18 25.70
N ASN A 20 -0.15 22.68 24.91
CA ASN A 20 -0.94 23.52 24.03
C ASN A 20 -2.15 24.09 24.82
N PRO A 21 -2.15 25.37 25.23
CA PRO A 21 -3.24 25.97 26.00
C PRO A 21 -4.53 26.12 25.18
N ASN A 22 -4.44 25.98 23.86
CA ASN A 22 -5.57 25.88 22.97
C ASN A 22 -5.69 24.44 22.51
N GLY A 23 -6.33 23.62 23.35
CA GLY A 23 -6.94 22.37 22.94
C GLY A 23 -8.09 22.67 21.98
N THR A 24 -7.79 23.15 20.78
CA THR A 24 -8.71 23.08 19.66
C THR A 24 -8.90 21.59 19.42
N LYS A 25 -9.94 21.04 20.03
CA LYS A 25 -10.62 19.90 19.43
C LYS A 25 -10.94 20.39 18.02
N MET A 26 -10.16 19.96 17.05
CA MET A 26 -10.56 20.05 15.66
C MET A 26 -11.90 19.35 15.63
N LYS A 27 -12.99 20.13 15.61
CA LYS A 27 -14.32 19.58 15.48
C LYS A 27 -14.29 18.95 14.10
N ALA A 28 -14.12 17.63 14.07
CA ALA A 28 -14.36 16.85 12.88
C ALA A 28 -15.72 17.31 12.35
N SER A 29 -15.79 17.57 11.05
CA SER A 29 -17.08 17.93 10.46
C SER A 29 -18.11 16.83 10.76
N ASP A 30 -19.39 17.18 10.77
CA ASP A 30 -20.45 16.19 11.00
C ASP A 30 -20.37 15.03 9.97
N GLU A 31 -19.81 15.28 8.79
CA GLU A 31 -19.54 14.28 7.75
C GLU A 31 -18.34 13.38 8.08
N GLU A 32 -17.21 13.95 8.51
CA GLU A 32 -16.03 13.19 8.96
C GLU A 32 -16.39 12.26 10.12
N THR A 33 -17.23 12.74 11.05
CA THR A 33 -17.70 11.95 12.19
C THR A 33 -18.59 10.79 11.75
N LYS A 34 -19.48 10.99 10.77
CA LYS A 34 -20.34 9.92 10.21
C LYS A 34 -19.51 8.87 9.47
N LEU A 35 -18.55 9.29 8.66
CA LEU A 35 -17.66 8.38 7.94
C LEU A 35 -16.76 7.61 8.90
N GLU A 36 -16.30 8.21 10.00
CA GLU A 36 -15.54 7.48 11.02
C GLU A 36 -16.36 6.33 11.63
N VAL A 37 -17.61 6.60 12.01
CA VAL A 37 -18.51 5.58 12.56
C VAL A 37 -18.72 4.44 11.55
N TYR A 38 -18.98 4.78 10.28
CA TYR A 38 -19.10 3.79 9.21
C TYR A 38 -17.81 2.99 9.04
N ASN A 39 -16.67 3.66 8.95
CA ASN A 39 -15.36 3.05 8.70
C ASN A 39 -15.00 2.05 9.81
N ARG A 40 -15.29 2.40 11.07
CA ARG A 40 -15.09 1.49 12.21
C ARG A 40 -16.03 0.28 12.14
N ALA A 41 -17.28 0.48 11.76
CA ALA A 41 -18.24 -0.61 11.59
C ALA A 41 -17.80 -1.57 10.46
N MET A 42 -17.41 -1.04 9.29
CA MET A 42 -16.92 -1.85 8.17
C MET A 42 -15.57 -2.50 8.46
N PHE A 43 -14.68 -1.82 9.17
CA PHE A 43 -13.44 -2.42 9.64
C PHE A 43 -13.72 -3.64 10.52
N ASN A 44 -14.65 -3.53 11.47
CA ASN A 44 -15.04 -4.65 12.32
C ASN A 44 -15.65 -5.80 11.49
N PHE A 45 -16.49 -5.49 10.50
CA PHE A 45 -17.01 -6.49 9.57
C PHE A 45 -15.88 -7.21 8.81
N ASN A 46 -14.97 -6.45 8.16
CA ASN A 46 -13.84 -7.00 7.42
C ASN A 46 -12.92 -7.83 8.31
N TYR A 47 -12.68 -7.38 9.54
CA TYR A 47 -11.87 -8.10 10.51
C TYR A 47 -12.47 -9.46 10.89
N GLN A 48 -13.80 -9.53 11.07
CA GLN A 48 -14.47 -10.81 11.34
C GLN A 48 -14.44 -11.73 10.12
N VAL A 49 -14.65 -11.19 8.91
CA VAL A 49 -14.53 -11.94 7.66
C VAL A 49 -13.12 -12.51 7.48
N ASP A 50 -12.08 -11.72 7.75
CA ASP A 50 -10.70 -12.20 7.73
C ASP A 50 -10.50 -13.34 8.73
N LYS A 51 -10.89 -13.12 10.00
CA LYS A 51 -10.66 -14.07 11.08
C LYS A 51 -11.40 -15.40 10.85
N MET A 52 -12.63 -15.35 10.35
CA MET A 52 -13.50 -16.52 10.21
C MET A 52 -13.37 -17.23 8.86
N VAL A 53 -13.04 -16.51 7.78
CA VAL A 53 -13.06 -17.05 6.42
C VAL A 53 -11.69 -16.93 5.75
N LEU A 54 -11.18 -15.71 5.54
CA LEU A 54 -9.99 -15.53 4.70
C LEU A 54 -8.73 -16.14 5.32
N LYS A 55 -8.52 -15.95 6.63
CA LYS A 55 -7.33 -16.45 7.33
C LYS A 55 -7.31 -17.98 7.43
N PRO A 56 -8.39 -18.69 7.78
CA PRO A 56 -8.43 -20.15 7.67
C PRO A 56 -8.17 -20.65 6.25
N VAL A 57 -8.77 -20.03 5.23
CA VAL A 57 -8.55 -20.39 3.81
C VAL A 57 -7.08 -20.18 3.42
N ALA A 58 -6.49 -19.04 3.79
CA ALA A 58 -5.08 -18.75 3.51
C ALA A 58 -4.13 -19.74 4.22
N LYS A 59 -4.45 -20.14 5.46
CA LYS A 59 -3.70 -21.20 6.16
C LYS A 59 -3.83 -22.54 5.46
N GLY A 60 -5.03 -22.92 5.03
CA GLY A 60 -5.27 -24.13 4.24
C GLY A 60 -4.47 -24.13 2.93
N TYR A 61 -4.54 -23.04 2.18
CA TYR A 61 -3.75 -22.84 0.96
C TYR A 61 -2.24 -22.98 1.23
N LYS A 62 -1.72 -22.35 2.29
CA LYS A 62 -0.32 -22.46 2.68
C LYS A 62 0.06 -23.88 3.12
N ALA A 63 -0.85 -24.63 3.73
CA ALA A 63 -0.61 -26.00 4.17
C ALA A 63 -0.53 -27.00 3.00
N ILE A 64 -1.33 -26.79 1.94
CA ILE A 64 -1.37 -27.69 0.76
C ILE A 64 -0.38 -27.29 -0.34
N THR A 65 0.15 -26.05 -0.32
CA THR A 65 1.06 -25.54 -1.37
C THR A 65 2.48 -25.30 -0.88
N THR A 66 3.45 -25.57 -1.74
CA THR A 66 4.85 -25.22 -1.49
C THR A 66 5.12 -23.74 -1.76
N GLN A 67 6.22 -23.20 -1.20
CA GLN A 67 6.62 -21.81 -1.49
C GLN A 67 6.83 -21.57 -2.99
N GLY A 68 7.34 -22.56 -3.72
CA GLY A 68 7.55 -22.46 -5.18
C GLY A 68 6.25 -22.27 -5.95
N ILE A 69 5.19 -23.03 -5.63
CA ILE A 69 3.88 -22.87 -6.27
C ILE A 69 3.30 -21.48 -5.96
N ARG A 70 3.37 -21.06 -4.69
CA ARG A 70 2.88 -19.74 -4.26
C ARG A 70 3.60 -18.61 -5.00
N ASN A 71 4.92 -18.70 -5.15
CA ASN A 71 5.70 -17.73 -5.91
C ASN A 71 5.27 -17.68 -7.38
N ARG A 72 4.99 -18.83 -8.02
CA ARG A 72 4.51 -18.86 -9.42
C ARG A 72 3.16 -18.17 -9.59
N VAL A 73 2.23 -18.39 -8.66
CA VAL A 73 0.93 -17.70 -8.66
C VAL A 73 1.13 -16.19 -8.47
N THR A 74 1.99 -15.79 -7.53
CA THR A 74 2.34 -14.37 -7.34
C THR A 74 2.97 -13.77 -8.59
N ASN A 75 3.87 -14.48 -9.27
CA ASN A 75 4.51 -14.02 -10.50
C ASN A 75 3.50 -13.85 -11.64
N PHE A 76 2.55 -14.78 -11.77
CA PHE A 76 1.48 -14.67 -12.77
C PHE A 76 0.68 -13.37 -12.59
N PHE A 77 0.19 -13.08 -11.39
CA PHE A 77 -0.53 -11.82 -11.13
C PHE A 77 0.37 -10.59 -11.27
N ASN A 78 1.63 -10.69 -10.82
CA ASN A 78 2.63 -9.65 -11.02
C ASN A 78 2.86 -9.31 -12.50
N ASN A 79 2.78 -10.29 -13.39
CA ASN A 79 2.92 -10.14 -14.84
C ASN A 79 1.67 -9.46 -15.44
N LEU A 80 0.47 -9.81 -14.98
CA LEU A 80 -0.77 -9.15 -15.41
C LEU A 80 -0.83 -7.65 -15.04
N GLU A 81 -0.08 -7.22 -14.04
CA GLU A 81 0.06 -5.80 -13.67
C GLU A 81 1.05 -5.02 -14.57
N GLU A 82 1.98 -5.70 -15.25
CA GLU A 82 3.02 -5.04 -16.06
C GLU A 82 2.46 -4.10 -17.15
N PRO A 83 1.35 -4.43 -17.87
CA PRO A 83 0.72 -3.49 -18.79
C PRO A 83 0.21 -2.22 -18.09
N ALA A 84 -0.38 -2.36 -16.90
CA ALA A 84 -0.84 -1.21 -16.12
C ALA A 84 0.34 -0.35 -15.65
N TYR A 85 1.45 -0.99 -15.25
CA TYR A 85 2.70 -0.29 -14.95
C TYR A 85 3.28 0.42 -16.17
N ALA A 86 3.22 -0.19 -17.36
CA ALA A 86 3.67 0.43 -18.59
C ALA A 86 2.90 1.73 -18.88
N ILE A 87 1.56 1.67 -18.79
CA ILE A 87 0.68 2.83 -19.02
C ILE A 87 0.96 3.92 -17.99
N ASN A 88 1.02 3.59 -16.71
CA ASN A 88 1.26 4.60 -15.66
C ASN A 88 2.67 5.20 -15.72
N ASN A 89 3.70 4.41 -16.00
CA ASN A 89 5.05 4.93 -16.25
C ASN A 89 5.05 5.89 -17.46
N LEU A 90 4.30 5.57 -18.51
CA LEU A 90 4.18 6.44 -19.68
C LEU A 90 3.47 7.76 -19.32
N LEU A 91 2.34 7.70 -18.61
CA LEU A 91 1.62 8.88 -18.13
C LEU A 91 2.52 9.79 -17.29
N GLN A 92 3.35 9.21 -16.41
CA GLN A 92 4.32 9.97 -15.61
C GLN A 92 5.58 10.40 -16.40
N GLY A 93 5.63 10.23 -17.72
CA GLY A 93 6.77 10.61 -18.56
C GLY A 93 8.01 9.71 -18.43
N LYS A 94 7.92 8.59 -17.72
CA LYS A 94 9.01 7.63 -17.48
C LYS A 94 9.11 6.62 -18.64
N ILE A 95 9.47 7.09 -19.84
CA ILE A 95 9.50 6.28 -21.08
C ILE A 95 10.34 5.01 -20.94
N LYS A 96 11.55 5.10 -20.37
CA LYS A 96 12.43 3.94 -20.15
C LYS A 96 11.75 2.87 -19.29
N ASN A 97 11.09 3.27 -18.21
CA ASN A 97 10.42 2.35 -17.29
C ASN A 97 9.17 1.73 -17.94
N SER A 98 8.46 2.50 -18.76
CA SER A 98 7.33 2.00 -19.54
C SER A 98 7.76 0.90 -20.50
N GLY A 99 8.81 1.15 -21.30
CA GLY A 99 9.38 0.15 -22.20
C GLY A 99 9.90 -1.10 -21.47
N GLN A 100 10.51 -0.94 -20.30
CA GLN A 100 10.91 -2.07 -19.45
C GLN A 100 9.71 -2.90 -19.00
N SER A 101 8.59 -2.28 -18.61
CA SER A 101 7.38 -2.99 -18.17
C SER A 101 6.76 -3.78 -19.34
N VAL A 102 6.71 -3.19 -20.54
CA VAL A 102 6.26 -3.89 -21.77
C VAL A 102 7.17 -5.07 -22.10
N ALA A 103 8.49 -4.88 -22.05
CA ALA A 103 9.46 -5.94 -22.31
C ALA A 103 9.33 -7.08 -21.31
N ARG A 104 9.18 -6.76 -20.01
CA ARG A 104 8.93 -7.74 -18.95
C ARG A 104 7.65 -8.53 -19.22
N PHE A 105 6.54 -7.86 -19.56
CA PHE A 105 5.29 -8.53 -19.90
C PHE A 105 5.45 -9.48 -21.09
N ALA A 106 6.10 -9.04 -22.17
CA ALA A 106 6.31 -9.86 -23.36
C ALA A 106 7.19 -11.09 -23.06
N VAL A 107 8.32 -10.89 -22.39
CA VAL A 107 9.27 -11.97 -22.04
C VAL A 107 8.64 -12.96 -21.07
N ASN A 108 8.05 -12.48 -19.99
CA ASN A 108 7.47 -13.35 -18.96
C ASN A 108 6.21 -14.06 -19.48
N SER A 109 5.39 -13.43 -20.32
CA SER A 109 4.22 -14.09 -20.90
C SER A 109 4.58 -15.18 -21.91
N THR A 110 5.65 -14.99 -22.68
CA THR A 110 6.08 -15.94 -23.72
C THR A 110 7.02 -17.02 -23.18
N LEU A 111 8.18 -16.60 -22.66
CA LEU A 111 9.24 -17.49 -22.17
C LEU A 111 9.02 -17.91 -20.71
N GLY A 112 8.34 -17.08 -19.93
CA GLY A 112 8.02 -17.34 -18.52
C GLY A 112 6.72 -18.11 -18.29
N LEU A 113 6.16 -18.76 -19.32
CA LEU A 113 4.90 -19.50 -19.26
C LEU A 113 3.77 -18.66 -18.65
N LEU A 114 3.29 -17.65 -19.39
CA LEU A 114 2.27 -16.69 -18.98
C LEU A 114 2.63 -15.85 -17.73
N GLY A 115 3.93 -15.76 -17.43
CA GLY A 115 4.43 -15.01 -16.29
C GLY A 115 4.52 -15.80 -15.00
N THR A 116 4.34 -17.12 -15.03
CA THR A 116 4.59 -17.98 -13.86
C THR A 116 6.07 -18.01 -13.46
N PHE A 117 6.97 -17.77 -14.41
CA PHE A 117 8.41 -17.60 -14.20
C PHE A 117 8.85 -16.19 -14.59
N ASP A 118 9.58 -15.50 -13.70
CA ASP A 118 10.15 -14.17 -13.97
C ASP A 118 11.51 -14.32 -14.69
N VAL A 119 11.45 -14.61 -15.98
CA VAL A 119 12.64 -14.75 -16.84
C VAL A 119 13.28 -13.37 -17.08
N ALA A 120 12.46 -12.33 -17.17
CA ALA A 120 12.90 -10.97 -17.43
C ALA A 120 13.81 -10.43 -16.31
N GLU A 121 13.51 -10.73 -15.04
CA GLU A 121 14.39 -10.37 -13.91
C GLU A 121 15.78 -11.01 -14.04
N GLY A 122 15.86 -12.27 -14.47
CA GLY A 122 17.14 -12.97 -14.73
C GLY A 122 17.98 -12.33 -15.85
N TRP A 123 17.37 -11.53 -16.72
CA TRP A 123 18.05 -10.76 -17.78
C TRP A 123 18.34 -9.31 -17.38
N GLY A 124 18.15 -8.96 -16.11
CA GLY A 124 18.41 -7.60 -15.59
C GLY A 124 17.30 -6.59 -15.89
N LEU A 125 16.12 -7.04 -16.34
CA LEU A 125 14.96 -6.17 -16.46
C LEU A 125 14.28 -6.05 -15.10
N GLU A 126 14.69 -5.07 -14.30
CA GLU A 126 14.07 -4.79 -13.01
C GLU A 126 12.59 -4.40 -13.13
N LYS A 127 11.76 -4.88 -12.20
CA LYS A 127 10.34 -4.50 -12.14
C LYS A 127 10.17 -3.02 -11.77
N LYS A 128 9.46 -2.25 -12.60
CA LYS A 128 9.16 -0.83 -12.37
C LYS A 128 7.69 -0.62 -12.02
N LYS A 129 7.34 -1.03 -10.79
CA LYS A 129 5.96 -0.90 -10.27
C LYS A 129 5.52 0.56 -10.28
N ASN A 130 4.35 0.81 -10.88
CA ASN A 130 3.78 2.14 -10.90
C ASN A 130 2.26 2.09 -11.08
N SER A 131 1.51 2.31 -10.01
CA SER A 131 0.05 2.21 -10.00
C SER A 131 -0.62 3.54 -10.32
N PHE A 132 -1.94 3.51 -10.53
CA PHE A 132 -2.70 4.68 -10.96
C PHE A 132 -2.79 5.76 -9.88
N ASP A 133 -2.92 5.36 -8.62
CA ASP A 133 -2.83 6.23 -7.44
C ASP A 133 -1.51 7.02 -7.43
N ALA A 134 -0.37 6.38 -7.72
CA ALA A 134 0.92 7.06 -7.82
C ALA A 134 0.96 8.07 -8.98
N THR A 135 0.26 7.79 -10.09
CA THR A 135 0.12 8.73 -11.21
C THR A 135 -0.72 9.94 -10.79
N MET A 136 -1.86 9.73 -10.13
CA MET A 136 -2.70 10.83 -9.63
C MET A 136 -1.96 11.68 -8.60
N ALA A 137 -1.18 11.05 -7.72
CA ALA A 137 -0.30 11.76 -6.78
C ALA A 137 0.75 12.63 -7.50
N MET A 138 1.31 12.15 -8.62
CA MET A 138 2.24 12.94 -9.44
C MET A 138 1.58 14.18 -10.06
N TYR A 139 0.29 14.10 -10.39
CA TYR A 139 -0.51 15.22 -10.89
C TYR A 139 -1.14 16.08 -9.80
N CYS A 140 -0.74 15.90 -8.54
CA CYS A 140 -1.25 16.65 -7.39
C CYS A 140 -2.77 16.53 -7.22
N THR A 141 -3.37 15.40 -7.59
CA THR A 141 -4.78 15.12 -7.30
C THR A 141 -4.92 14.93 -5.78
N PRO A 142 -5.75 15.73 -5.09
CA PRO A 142 -5.95 15.57 -3.66
C PRO A 142 -6.73 14.29 -3.38
N ASP A 143 -6.38 13.60 -2.29
CA ASP A 143 -7.12 12.43 -1.84
C ASP A 143 -8.56 12.82 -1.44
N GLY A 144 -9.52 11.98 -1.81
CA GLY A 144 -10.88 12.08 -1.30
C GLY A 144 -10.99 11.69 0.19
N PRO A 145 -12.20 11.74 0.77
CA PRO A 145 -12.41 11.30 2.14
C PRO A 145 -12.07 9.81 2.30
N PHE A 146 -11.35 9.50 3.38
CA PHE A 146 -10.98 8.12 3.70
C PHE A 146 -12.21 7.28 4.02
N PHE A 147 -12.32 6.11 3.39
CA PHE A 147 -13.44 5.21 3.58
C PHE A 147 -12.98 3.75 3.59
N VAL A 148 -13.69 2.90 4.34
CA VAL A 148 -13.40 1.46 4.41
C VAL A 148 -14.46 0.69 3.63
N MET A 149 -14.07 0.16 2.48
CA MET A 149 -14.93 -0.69 1.68
C MET A 149 -15.13 -2.07 2.32
N PRO A 150 -16.33 -2.66 2.23
CA PRO A 150 -16.56 -4.04 2.65
C PRO A 150 -15.71 -4.99 1.80
N ILE A 151 -15.09 -5.97 2.46
CA ILE A 151 -14.21 -7.01 1.92
C ILE A 151 -12.87 -6.49 1.35
N ILE A 152 -12.87 -5.37 0.63
CA ILE A 152 -11.69 -4.79 -0.03
C ILE A 152 -10.76 -4.10 0.98
N GLY A 153 -11.34 -3.33 1.92
CA GLY A 153 -10.58 -2.64 2.97
C GLY A 153 -10.46 -1.12 2.78
N PRO A 154 -9.43 -0.49 3.38
CA PRO A 154 -9.19 0.95 3.33
C PRO A 154 -9.03 1.47 1.90
N SER A 155 -9.67 2.59 1.56
CA SER A 155 -9.62 3.17 0.23
C SER A 155 -9.83 4.68 0.26
N THR A 156 -9.25 5.36 -0.73
CA THR A 156 -9.46 6.78 -1.01
C THR A 156 -9.93 6.92 -2.46
N PRO A 157 -10.94 7.76 -2.73
CA PRO A 157 -11.33 8.15 -4.09
C PRO A 157 -10.22 8.91 -4.82
#